data_AF-A0A0C1CT45-F1
#
_entry.id   AF-A0A0C1CT45-F1
#
_cell.length_a   1.000
_cell.length_b   1.000
_cell.length_c   1.000
_cell.angle_alpha   90.00
_cell.angle_beta   90.00
_cell.angle_gamma   90.00
#
_symmetry.space_group_name_H-M   'P 1'
#
loop_
_entity.id
_entity.type
_entity.pdbx_description
1 polymer ?
#
loop_
_entity_poly.entity_id
_entity_poly.type
_entity_poly.pdbx_seq_one_letter_code
_entity_poly.pdbx_strand_id
1 'polypeptide(L)'
;MKNKIIILVLCLCWQFCFSQLTRKTLYGQVVNDSIKLENGIVFNVNSKTGTVINQQGYFSILAKAKDTLVFSGIAFKSRKVVLTGKDMSTVLLRVKLIAFVNQLPEVVVSGNKKISPISEGSQAIVDKQYFDDAKSSPKNRTMPPDGSIENGVNFVRVYKDVLKALRKNNPEKTDFTTDKSFTELTMNKVGYSFFTNTLKLNDDEIGLFLIFCENDPKSKLFMKSDNEFQLMDFLVTKNKEFKRITTFEK
;
A
#
# COMPACT_ATOMS: atom_id res chain seq x y z
N MET A 1 83.04 -7.17 -14.13
CA MET A 1 81.87 -7.12 -13.19
C MET A 1 81.57 -5.69 -12.71
N LYS A 2 82.57 -4.84 -12.44
CA LYS A 2 82.38 -3.41 -12.05
C LYS A 2 81.44 -2.61 -12.98
N ASN A 3 81.60 -2.68 -14.31
CA ASN A 3 80.76 -1.89 -15.22
C ASN A 3 79.28 -2.31 -15.21
N LYS A 4 78.97 -3.60 -14.94
CA LYS A 4 77.59 -4.08 -14.83
C LYS A 4 76.91 -3.57 -13.55
N ILE A 5 77.67 -3.43 -12.46
CA ILE A 5 77.19 -2.87 -11.19
C ILE A 5 76.90 -1.37 -11.34
N ILE A 6 77.77 -0.63 -12.03
CA ILE A 6 77.57 0.82 -12.29
C ILE A 6 76.28 1.06 -13.08
N ILE A 7 76.01 0.25 -14.10
CA ILE A 7 74.78 0.34 -14.91
C ILE A 7 73.54 0.03 -14.06
N LEU A 8 73.61 -0.98 -13.18
CA LEU A 8 72.52 -1.32 -12.26
C LEU A 8 72.21 -0.17 -11.29
N VAL A 9 73.25 0.44 -10.71
CA VAL A 9 73.11 1.59 -9.81
C VAL A 9 72.52 2.79 -10.54
N LEU A 10 72.95 3.07 -11.78
CA LEU A 10 72.40 4.15 -12.60
C LEU A 10 70.91 3.93 -12.91
N CYS A 11 70.52 2.68 -13.19
CA CYS A 11 69.12 2.31 -13.46
C CYS A 11 68.23 2.46 -12.20
N LEU A 12 68.77 2.13 -11.02
CA LEU A 12 68.09 2.36 -9.74
C LEU A 12 67.94 3.86 -9.43
N CYS A 13 68.94 4.68 -9.73
CA CYS A 13 68.87 6.14 -9.53
C CYS A 13 67.78 6.81 -10.39
N TRP A 14 67.50 6.31 -11.60
CA TRP A 14 66.43 6.85 -12.44
C TRP A 14 65.03 6.64 -11.88
N GLN A 15 64.81 5.65 -11.01
CA GLN A 15 63.51 5.43 -10.36
C GLN A 15 63.16 6.55 -9.36
N PHE A 16 64.15 7.26 -8.81
CA PHE A 16 63.91 8.32 -7.82
C PHE A 16 63.49 9.67 -8.44
N CYS A 17 63.74 9.90 -9.73
CA CYS A 17 63.41 11.18 -10.39
C CYS A 17 61.91 11.37 -10.65
N PHE A 18 61.10 10.30 -10.70
CA PHE A 18 59.68 10.37 -11.08
C PHE A 18 58.70 10.66 -9.93
N SER A 19 59.18 10.86 -8.69
CA SER A 19 58.30 11.04 -7.52
C SER A 19 57.90 12.51 -7.23
N GLN A 20 58.36 13.48 -8.03
CA GLN A 20 58.24 14.91 -7.71
C GLN A 20 56.93 15.56 -8.17
N LEU A 21 55.78 14.90 -8.00
CA LEU A 21 54.47 15.49 -8.25
C LEU A 21 53.70 15.69 -6.93
N THR A 22 54.27 16.47 -6.02
CA THR A 22 53.64 16.74 -4.72
C THR A 22 52.44 17.68 -4.87
N ARG A 23 51.32 17.28 -4.28
CA ARG A 23 50.11 18.13 -4.16
C ARG A 23 50.36 19.17 -3.07
N LYS A 24 49.85 20.38 -3.26
CA LYS A 24 49.95 21.47 -2.27
C LYS A 24 48.64 21.57 -1.48
N THR A 25 48.73 22.00 -0.23
CA THR A 25 47.54 22.32 0.57
C THR A 25 46.91 23.59 0.04
N LEU A 26 45.69 23.47 -0.45
CA LEU A 26 44.87 24.58 -0.90
C LEU A 26 43.93 24.99 0.25
N TYR A 27 43.98 26.26 0.61
CA TYR A 27 43.04 26.87 1.54
C TYR A 27 41.96 27.60 0.75
N GLY A 28 40.71 27.41 1.14
CA GLY A 28 39.60 28.08 0.49
C GLY A 28 38.46 28.37 1.44
N GLN A 29 37.58 29.25 0.98
CA GLN A 29 36.33 29.59 1.65
C GLN A 29 35.17 29.45 0.67
N VAL A 30 34.15 28.74 1.10
CA VAL A 30 32.88 28.67 0.43
C VAL A 30 31.99 29.80 0.92
N VAL A 31 31.46 30.59 -0.01
CA VAL A 31 30.61 31.75 0.26
C VAL A 31 29.23 31.50 -0.33
N ASN A 32 28.19 31.88 0.41
CA ASN A 32 26.82 31.89 -0.07
C ASN A 32 26.14 33.18 0.39
N ASP A 33 25.25 33.73 -0.44
CA ASP A 33 24.60 35.01 -0.19
C ASP A 33 23.35 34.90 0.72
N SER A 34 22.76 33.71 0.84
CA SER A 34 21.41 33.52 1.36
C SER A 34 21.31 32.57 2.57
N ILE A 35 22.19 31.58 2.67
CA ILE A 35 22.13 30.49 3.67
C ILE A 35 23.52 30.25 4.26
N LYS A 36 23.60 30.08 5.58
CA LYS A 36 24.82 29.65 6.26
C LYS A 36 25.16 28.21 5.87
N LEU A 37 26.43 27.92 5.64
CA LEU A 37 26.87 26.60 5.23
C LEU A 37 27.00 25.68 6.46
N GLU A 38 26.05 24.78 6.63
CA GLU A 38 26.14 23.68 7.59
C GLU A 38 26.51 22.38 6.87
N ASN A 39 27.58 21.72 7.31
CA ASN A 39 27.99 20.38 6.88
C ASN A 39 28.23 20.19 5.37
N GLY A 40 28.99 21.10 4.75
CA GLY A 40 29.44 20.94 3.36
C GLY A 40 30.68 20.05 3.23
N ILE A 41 30.84 19.37 2.10
CA ILE A 41 31.97 18.49 1.79
C ILE A 41 32.66 18.98 0.50
N VAL A 42 33.99 18.99 0.52
CA VAL A 42 34.82 19.18 -0.68
C VAL A 42 35.48 17.88 -1.03
N PHE A 43 35.32 17.43 -2.27
CA PHE A 43 35.90 16.20 -2.78
C PHE A 43 36.77 16.47 -4.01
N ASN A 44 38.03 16.06 -3.99
CA ASN A 44 38.89 16.08 -5.15
C ASN A 44 38.71 14.77 -5.95
N VAL A 45 38.18 14.89 -7.17
CA VAL A 45 37.88 13.73 -8.03
C VAL A 45 39.16 13.04 -8.50
N ASN A 46 40.23 13.80 -8.75
CA ASN A 46 41.49 13.28 -9.26
C ASN A 46 42.30 12.55 -8.19
N SER A 47 42.30 13.04 -6.94
CA SER A 47 43.03 12.41 -5.83
C SER A 47 42.17 11.47 -4.98
N LYS A 48 40.85 11.43 -5.20
CA LYS A 48 39.86 10.72 -4.38
C LYS A 48 39.94 11.07 -2.89
N THR A 49 40.33 12.30 -2.58
CA THR A 49 40.47 12.80 -1.21
C THR A 49 39.35 13.79 -0.92
N GLY A 50 38.73 13.69 0.26
CA GLY A 50 37.69 14.61 0.70
C GLY A 50 38.06 15.31 1.99
N THR A 51 37.51 16.50 2.20
CA THR A 51 37.57 17.24 3.47
C THR A 51 36.20 17.85 3.78
N VAL A 52 35.94 18.13 5.05
CA VAL A 52 34.71 18.77 5.51
C VAL A 52 34.91 20.27 5.59
N ILE A 53 33.89 21.03 5.21
CA ILE A 53 33.87 22.49 5.30
C ILE A 53 33.40 22.89 6.69
N ASN A 54 34.13 23.78 7.35
CA ASN A 54 33.78 24.29 8.67
C ASN A 54 32.54 25.21 8.61
N GLN A 55 31.93 25.51 9.76
CA GLN A 55 30.72 26.34 9.88
C GLN A 55 30.90 27.77 9.32
N GLN A 56 32.13 28.30 9.32
CA GLN A 56 32.48 29.60 8.74
C GLN A 56 32.81 29.53 7.23
N GLY A 57 32.66 28.36 6.61
CA GLY A 57 32.88 28.13 5.18
C GLY A 57 34.32 27.77 4.79
N TYR A 58 35.25 27.66 5.73
CA TYR A 58 36.66 27.36 5.44
C TYR A 58 36.92 25.87 5.22
N PHE A 59 37.82 25.55 4.29
CA PHE A 59 38.30 24.19 4.03
C PHE A 59 39.78 24.18 3.68
N SER A 60 40.42 23.04 3.93
CA SER A 60 41.80 22.76 3.54
C SER A 60 41.89 21.38 2.86
N ILE A 61 42.37 21.34 1.62
CA ILE A 61 42.48 20.10 0.83
C ILE A 61 43.77 20.05 0.03
N LEU A 62 44.36 18.86 -0.10
CA LEU A 62 45.52 18.64 -0.97
C LEU A 62 45.08 18.58 -2.43
N ALA A 63 45.61 19.48 -3.26
CA ALA A 63 45.25 19.56 -4.67
C ALA A 63 46.42 20.03 -5.55
N LYS A 64 46.31 19.78 -6.85
CA LYS A 64 47.24 20.23 -7.90
C LYS A 64 46.51 21.08 -8.93
N ALA A 65 47.24 21.94 -9.65
CA ALA A 65 46.71 22.58 -10.86
C ALA A 65 46.15 21.53 -11.82
N LYS A 66 44.97 21.81 -12.39
CA LYS A 66 44.12 20.94 -13.23
C LYS A 66 43.33 19.86 -12.49
N ASP A 67 43.41 19.76 -11.16
CA ASP A 67 42.49 18.89 -10.40
C ASP A 67 41.07 19.48 -10.40
N THR A 68 40.07 18.61 -10.29
CA THR A 68 38.65 18.99 -10.19
C THR A 68 38.16 18.79 -8.77
N LEU A 69 37.73 19.89 -8.14
CA LEU A 69 37.05 19.89 -6.84
C LEU A 69 35.54 19.89 -7.03
N VAL A 70 34.87 19.02 -6.29
CA VAL A 70 33.41 18.92 -6.23
C VAL A 70 32.98 19.33 -4.84
N PHE A 71 32.17 20.37 -4.80
CA PHE A 71 31.54 20.87 -3.58
C PHE A 71 30.14 20.30 -3.50
N SER A 72 29.79 19.67 -2.38
CA SER A 72 28.47 19.05 -2.15
C SER A 72 27.97 19.42 -0.75
N GLY A 73 26.65 19.57 -0.61
CA GLY A 73 26.00 19.84 0.67
C GLY A 73 24.49 19.67 0.56
N ILE A 74 23.81 19.45 1.68
CA ILE A 74 22.37 19.17 1.72
C ILE A 74 21.55 20.36 1.19
N ALA A 75 21.95 21.57 1.56
CA ALA A 75 21.23 22.81 1.21
C ALA A 75 21.73 23.49 -0.09
N PHE A 76 22.70 22.91 -0.80
CA PHE A 76 23.39 23.56 -1.93
C PHE A 76 23.45 22.67 -3.16
N LYS A 77 23.38 23.28 -4.35
CA LYS A 77 23.62 22.56 -5.60
C LYS A 77 25.10 22.18 -5.70
N SER A 78 25.36 20.91 -6.06
CA SER A 78 26.71 20.43 -6.25
C SER A 78 27.42 21.21 -7.36
N ARG A 79 28.60 21.76 -7.06
CA ARG A 79 29.39 22.56 -8.00
C ARG A 79 30.74 21.90 -8.27
N LYS A 80 31.09 21.76 -9.54
CA LYS A 80 32.42 21.29 -9.97
C LYS A 80 33.28 22.50 -10.34
N VAL A 81 34.52 22.54 -9.85
CA VAL A 81 35.49 23.61 -10.13
C VAL A 81 36.81 22.97 -10.54
N VAL A 82 37.30 23.33 -11.72
CA VAL A 82 38.62 22.91 -12.20
C VAL A 82 39.65 23.94 -11.75
N LEU A 83 40.69 23.49 -11.08
CA LEU A 83 41.72 24.37 -10.51
C LEU A 83 42.67 24.85 -11.59
N THR A 84 42.87 26.16 -11.68
CA THR A 84 43.86 26.79 -12.55
C THR A 84 45.15 27.05 -11.77
N GLY A 85 46.29 27.20 -12.47
CA GLY A 85 47.55 27.59 -11.81
C GLY A 85 47.44 28.89 -11.00
N LYS A 86 46.58 29.82 -11.42
CA LYS A 86 46.27 31.08 -10.71
C LYS A 86 45.55 30.85 -9.38
N ASP A 87 44.70 29.82 -9.31
CA ASP A 87 43.95 29.48 -8.10
C ASP A 87 44.88 28.88 -7.03
N MET A 88 45.91 28.14 -7.47
CA MET A 88 46.95 27.58 -6.61
C MET A 88 47.95 28.63 -6.10
N SER A 89 48.14 29.73 -6.84
CA SER A 89 49.00 30.83 -6.39
C SER A 89 48.28 31.82 -5.47
N THR A 90 46.94 31.74 -5.38
CA THR A 90 46.14 32.61 -4.54
C THR A 90 46.15 32.09 -3.10
N VAL A 91 46.28 32.99 -2.12
CA VAL A 91 46.33 32.63 -0.69
C VAL A 91 45.04 31.94 -0.23
N LEU A 92 43.89 32.36 -0.77
CA LEU A 92 42.58 31.83 -0.39
C LEU A 92 41.62 31.76 -1.58
N LEU A 93 41.21 30.55 -1.94
CA LEU A 93 40.25 30.31 -3.02
C LEU A 93 38.81 30.57 -2.53
N ARG A 94 38.11 31.54 -3.13
CA ARG A 94 36.68 31.77 -2.83
C ARG A 94 35.78 31.08 -3.84
N VAL A 95 34.88 30.22 -3.37
CA VAL A 95 33.91 29.51 -4.22
C VAL A 95 32.50 29.86 -3.81
N LYS A 96 31.72 30.44 -4.73
CA LYS A 96 30.32 30.78 -4.49
C LYS A 96 29.42 29.57 -4.74
N LEU A 97 28.68 29.10 -3.73
CA LEU A 97 27.67 28.05 -3.93
C LEU A 97 26.28 28.65 -4.08
N ILE A 98 25.43 28.00 -4.86
CA ILE A 98 24.03 28.39 -5.08
C ILE A 98 23.15 27.49 -4.22
N ALA A 99 22.24 28.07 -3.46
CA ALA A 99 21.30 27.33 -2.63
C ALA A 99 20.42 26.41 -3.51
N PHE A 100 20.20 25.17 -3.07
CA PHE A 100 19.25 24.28 -3.69
C PHE A 100 17.85 24.58 -3.14
N VAL A 101 17.11 25.43 -3.85
CA VAL A 101 15.69 25.64 -3.56
C VAL A 101 14.93 24.48 -4.17
N ASN A 102 14.43 23.58 -3.33
CA ASN A 102 13.51 22.55 -3.77
C ASN A 102 12.17 23.20 -4.07
N GLN A 103 11.88 23.44 -5.35
CA GLN A 103 10.56 23.89 -5.78
C GLN A 103 9.61 22.70 -5.64
N LEU A 104 8.67 22.80 -4.69
CA LEU A 104 7.61 21.80 -4.59
C LEU A 104 6.82 21.81 -5.91
N PRO A 105 6.46 20.63 -6.45
CA PRO A 105 5.62 20.59 -7.62
C PRO A 105 4.32 21.34 -7.31
N GLU A 106 3.96 22.28 -8.19
CA GLU A 106 2.70 23.00 -8.07
C GLU A 106 1.56 21.99 -8.16
N VAL A 107 0.78 21.89 -7.09
CA VAL A 107 -0.42 21.08 -7.08
C VAL A 107 -1.52 21.93 -7.72
N VAL A 108 -1.76 21.71 -9.01
CA VAL A 108 -2.91 22.30 -9.70
C VAL A 108 -4.17 21.61 -9.16
N VAL A 109 -4.84 22.28 -8.22
CA VAL A 109 -6.16 21.86 -7.74
C VAL A 109 -7.16 22.25 -8.81
N SER A 110 -7.44 21.34 -9.74
CA SER A 110 -8.54 21.50 -10.68
C SER A 110 -9.85 21.61 -9.90
N GLY A 111 -10.38 22.82 -9.78
CA GLY A 111 -11.60 23.16 -9.01
C GLY A 111 -12.89 22.46 -9.47
N ASN A 112 -12.80 21.65 -10.52
CA ASN A 112 -13.92 20.87 -11.07
C ASN A 112 -13.79 19.38 -10.76
N LYS A 113 -13.12 18.99 -9.67
CA LYS A 113 -13.41 17.67 -9.10
C LYS A 113 -14.80 17.79 -8.50
N LYS A 114 -15.83 17.43 -9.30
CA LYS A 114 -17.16 17.11 -8.77
C LYS A 114 -16.88 16.26 -7.55
N ILE A 115 -17.10 16.83 -6.37
CA ILE A 115 -17.17 16.07 -5.14
C ILE A 115 -18.44 15.28 -5.37
N SER A 116 -18.33 14.14 -6.05
CA SER A 116 -19.38 13.16 -6.01
C SER A 116 -19.46 12.87 -4.52
N PRO A 117 -20.54 13.28 -3.82
CA PRO A 117 -20.79 12.70 -2.52
C PRO A 117 -20.70 11.22 -2.80
N ILE A 118 -19.85 10.55 -2.05
CA ILE A 118 -19.74 9.10 -2.08
C ILE A 118 -21.18 8.59 -2.17
N SER A 119 -21.54 8.03 -3.34
CA SER A 119 -22.97 7.85 -3.64
C SER A 119 -23.54 6.99 -2.54
N GLU A 120 -24.49 7.54 -1.79
CA GLU A 120 -25.21 6.81 -0.77
C GLU A 120 -25.71 5.50 -1.41
N GLY A 121 -25.27 4.36 -0.87
CA GLY A 121 -25.67 3.04 -1.37
C GLY A 121 -24.58 2.17 -2.02
N SER A 122 -23.30 2.58 -2.05
CA SER A 122 -22.26 1.61 -2.46
C SER A 122 -22.08 0.53 -1.39
N GLN A 123 -22.40 -0.71 -1.77
CA GLN A 123 -22.29 -1.91 -0.94
C GLN A 123 -20.91 -2.05 -0.27
N ALA A 124 -19.86 -1.58 -0.95
CA ALA A 124 -18.47 -1.58 -0.48
C ALA A 124 -18.21 -0.67 0.73
N ILE A 125 -19.12 0.26 1.04
CA ILE A 125 -19.01 1.16 2.19
C ILE A 125 -19.76 0.58 3.37
N VAL A 126 -20.92 -0.02 3.10
CA VAL A 126 -21.69 -0.76 4.09
C VAL A 126 -20.89 -1.97 4.60
N ASP A 127 -20.00 -2.52 3.77
CA ASP A 127 -19.06 -3.59 4.12
C ASP A 127 -17.80 -3.13 4.86
N LYS A 128 -17.54 -1.83 4.95
CA LYS A 128 -16.36 -1.37 5.68
C LYS A 128 -16.60 -1.59 7.16
N GLN A 129 -15.77 -2.45 7.74
CA GLN A 129 -15.65 -2.55 9.19
C GLN A 129 -14.87 -1.35 9.69
N TYR A 130 -15.51 -0.53 10.50
CA TYR A 130 -14.88 0.59 11.18
C TYR A 130 -14.49 0.15 12.60
N PHE A 131 -13.31 0.56 13.04
CA PHE A 131 -12.94 0.46 14.44
C PHE A 131 -13.51 1.64 15.20
N ASP A 132 -13.82 1.42 16.48
CA ASP A 132 -14.29 2.50 17.33
C ASP A 132 -13.22 3.59 17.46
N ASP A 133 -13.66 4.84 17.29
CA ASP A 133 -12.81 6.02 17.47
C ASP A 133 -13.36 6.91 18.61
N ALA A 134 -12.69 8.05 18.84
CA ALA A 134 -13.11 8.99 19.88
C ALA A 134 -14.49 9.64 19.65
N LYS A 135 -15.08 9.48 18.46
CA LYS A 135 -16.41 9.96 18.09
C LYS A 135 -17.45 8.84 18.05
N SER A 136 -17.06 7.57 18.18
CA SER A 136 -17.99 6.45 18.32
C SER A 136 -18.90 6.66 19.53
N SER A 137 -20.18 6.34 19.37
CA SER A 137 -21.14 6.43 20.48
C SER A 137 -20.82 5.40 21.56
N PRO A 138 -20.81 5.78 22.86
CA PRO A 138 -20.56 4.83 23.94
C PRO A 138 -21.61 3.73 23.97
N LYS A 139 -21.18 2.46 23.96
CA LYS A 139 -22.08 1.31 24.06
C LYS A 139 -22.37 0.96 25.53
N ASN A 140 -23.64 0.89 25.91
CA ASN A 140 -24.05 0.49 27.24
C ASN A 140 -24.00 -1.04 27.40
N ARG A 141 -23.02 -1.54 28.15
CA ARG A 141 -22.80 -2.99 28.38
C ARG A 141 -23.69 -3.59 29.48
N THR A 142 -24.43 -2.76 30.21
CA THR A 142 -25.31 -3.17 31.32
C THR A 142 -26.73 -3.47 30.86
N MET A 143 -27.07 -3.12 29.62
CA MET A 143 -28.37 -3.43 29.03
C MET A 143 -28.47 -4.93 28.68
N PRO A 144 -29.63 -5.59 28.87
CA PRO A 144 -29.85 -6.95 28.41
C PRO A 144 -29.56 -7.09 26.92
N PRO A 145 -28.88 -8.17 26.47
CA PRO A 145 -28.58 -8.36 25.05
C PRO A 145 -29.87 -8.49 24.22
N ASP A 146 -29.98 -7.71 23.15
CA ASP A 146 -31.11 -7.71 22.20
C ASP A 146 -31.10 -8.93 21.24
N GLY A 147 -30.44 -10.02 21.61
CA GLY A 147 -30.26 -11.21 20.76
C GLY A 147 -29.31 -11.03 19.56
N SER A 148 -28.94 -9.79 19.19
CA SER A 148 -28.00 -9.52 18.11
C SER A 148 -26.55 -9.85 18.50
N ILE A 149 -25.83 -10.56 17.64
CA ILE A 149 -24.40 -10.83 17.82
C ILE A 149 -23.60 -9.60 17.34
N GLU A 150 -22.83 -9.01 18.24
CA GLU A 150 -21.90 -7.93 17.91
C GLU A 150 -20.88 -8.40 16.86
N ASN A 151 -20.79 -7.68 15.74
CA ASN A 151 -20.01 -8.06 14.56
C ASN A 151 -20.39 -9.44 13.97
N GLY A 152 -21.66 -9.83 14.12
CA GLY A 152 -22.19 -11.05 13.51
C GLY A 152 -22.05 -11.07 12.00
N VAL A 153 -21.96 -12.27 11.43
CA VAL A 153 -21.90 -12.46 9.97
C VAL A 153 -23.23 -12.06 9.33
N ASN A 154 -23.18 -11.29 8.23
CA ASN A 154 -24.38 -10.93 7.48
C ASN A 154 -24.79 -12.09 6.55
N PHE A 155 -25.61 -13.00 7.06
CA PHE A 155 -26.03 -14.21 6.35
C PHE A 155 -26.72 -13.92 5.01
N VAL A 156 -27.49 -12.83 4.91
CA VAL A 156 -28.13 -12.40 3.66
C VAL A 156 -27.09 -12.03 2.59
N ARG A 157 -25.98 -11.40 2.98
CA ARG A 157 -24.89 -11.04 2.07
C ARG A 157 -24.06 -12.25 1.66
N VAL A 158 -23.66 -13.07 2.62
CA VAL A 158 -22.99 -14.35 2.38
C VAL A 158 -23.82 -15.20 1.41
N TYR A 159 -25.14 -15.25 1.61
CA TYR A 159 -26.07 -15.93 0.73
C TYR A 159 -26.05 -15.37 -0.71
N LYS A 160 -26.18 -14.05 -0.87
CA LYS A 160 -26.16 -13.40 -2.20
C LYS A 160 -24.86 -13.68 -2.96
N ASP A 161 -23.73 -13.68 -2.26
CA ASP A 161 -22.42 -13.95 -2.86
C ASP A 161 -22.26 -15.43 -3.26
N VAL A 162 -22.73 -16.35 -2.42
CA VAL A 162 -22.75 -17.80 -2.73
C VAL A 162 -23.65 -18.07 -3.95
N LEU A 163 -24.86 -17.49 -4.00
CA LEU A 163 -25.75 -17.63 -5.15
C LEU A 163 -25.12 -17.09 -6.44
N LYS A 164 -24.46 -15.93 -6.36
CA LYS A 164 -23.76 -15.31 -7.50
C LYS A 164 -22.59 -16.17 -7.99
N ALA A 165 -21.82 -16.76 -7.08
CA ALA A 165 -20.72 -17.66 -7.42
C ALA A 165 -21.21 -18.96 -8.06
N LEU A 166 -22.28 -19.56 -7.53
CA LEU A 166 -22.91 -20.76 -8.09
C LEU A 166 -23.48 -20.49 -9.49
N ARG A 167 -24.14 -19.34 -9.70
CA ARG A 167 -24.66 -18.92 -11.02
C ARG A 167 -23.57 -18.70 -12.06
N LYS A 168 -22.40 -18.20 -11.65
CA LYS A 168 -21.24 -18.01 -12.54
C LYS A 168 -20.63 -19.34 -13.00
N ASN A 169 -20.65 -20.35 -12.13
CA ASN A 169 -19.97 -21.63 -12.38
C ASN A 169 -20.85 -22.66 -13.12
N ASN A 170 -22.15 -22.39 -13.33
CA ASN A 170 -23.07 -23.32 -13.99
C ASN A 170 -24.04 -22.58 -14.93
N PRO A 171 -23.55 -21.98 -16.04
CA PRO A 171 -24.33 -21.11 -16.91
C PRO A 171 -25.47 -21.84 -17.67
N GLU A 172 -25.37 -23.16 -17.86
CA GLU A 172 -26.37 -23.96 -18.59
C GLU A 172 -27.54 -24.46 -17.71
N LYS A 173 -27.49 -24.23 -16.39
CA LYS A 173 -28.62 -24.54 -15.50
C LYS A 173 -29.34 -23.28 -15.05
N THR A 174 -29.73 -22.40 -15.97
CA THR A 174 -30.57 -21.26 -15.59
C THR A 174 -31.60 -20.87 -16.64
N ASP A 175 -32.55 -21.76 -16.94
CA ASP A 175 -33.93 -21.29 -17.12
C ASP A 175 -34.55 -21.10 -15.72
N PHE A 176 -34.05 -20.10 -14.99
CA PHE A 176 -34.66 -19.60 -13.74
C PHE A 176 -35.50 -18.35 -14.00
N THR A 177 -35.76 -18.04 -15.27
CA THR A 177 -36.65 -16.96 -15.68
C THR A 177 -37.73 -17.59 -16.54
N THR A 178 -38.71 -18.23 -15.90
CA THR A 178 -40.15 -18.25 -16.23
C THR A 178 -40.82 -19.33 -15.39
N ASP A 179 -41.12 -19.03 -14.14
CA ASP A 179 -42.33 -19.41 -13.39
C ASP A 179 -42.09 -18.99 -11.94
N LYS A 180 -43.13 -18.58 -11.21
CA LYS A 180 -43.07 -18.09 -9.82
C LYS A 180 -42.03 -18.88 -8.99
N SER A 181 -41.07 -18.19 -8.37
CA SER A 181 -40.01 -18.84 -7.59
C SER A 181 -40.64 -19.80 -6.57
N PHE A 182 -40.06 -20.99 -6.38
CA PHE A 182 -40.50 -21.95 -5.36
C PHE A 182 -40.73 -21.26 -4.00
N THR A 183 -39.88 -20.29 -3.69
CA THR A 183 -39.95 -19.42 -2.51
C THR A 183 -41.26 -18.64 -2.45
N GLU A 184 -41.66 -17.99 -3.54
CA GLU A 184 -42.89 -17.18 -3.61
C GLU A 184 -44.15 -18.06 -3.51
N LEU A 185 -44.16 -19.21 -4.19
CA LEU A 185 -45.28 -20.17 -4.09
C LEU A 185 -45.40 -20.75 -2.69
N THR A 186 -44.27 -21.10 -2.07
CA THR A 186 -44.25 -21.73 -0.75
C THR A 186 -44.66 -20.73 0.33
N MET A 187 -44.23 -19.47 0.25
CA MET A 187 -44.63 -18.43 1.21
C MET A 187 -46.10 -18.01 1.08
N ASN A 188 -46.69 -18.17 -0.12
CA ASN A 188 -48.12 -17.93 -0.33
C ASN A 188 -48.99 -19.10 0.12
N LYS A 189 -48.51 -20.35 -0.03
CA LYS A 189 -49.26 -21.56 0.37
C LYS A 189 -49.08 -21.90 1.85
N VAL A 190 -47.89 -21.68 2.41
CA VAL A 190 -47.53 -22.04 3.78
C VAL A 190 -47.34 -20.77 4.60
N GLY A 191 -48.12 -20.63 5.67
CA GLY A 191 -48.08 -19.44 6.52
C GLY A 191 -46.74 -19.25 7.25
N TYR A 192 -46.36 -17.99 7.47
CA TYR A 192 -45.12 -17.60 8.14
C TYR A 192 -44.90 -18.32 9.49
N SER A 193 -45.98 -18.49 10.26
CA SER A 193 -45.97 -19.15 11.57
C SER A 193 -45.49 -20.60 11.52
N PHE A 194 -45.63 -21.29 10.39
CA PHE A 194 -45.11 -22.65 10.23
C PHE A 194 -43.58 -22.67 10.26
N PHE A 195 -42.93 -21.69 9.64
CA PHE A 195 -41.47 -21.61 9.62
C PHE A 195 -40.90 -21.25 11.00
N THR A 196 -41.52 -20.30 11.69
CA THR A 196 -41.05 -19.85 13.01
C THR A 196 -41.44 -20.83 14.12
N ASN A 197 -42.70 -21.28 14.18
CA ASN A 197 -43.20 -22.05 15.34
C ASN A 197 -42.99 -23.56 15.16
N THR A 198 -43.19 -24.08 13.94
CA THR A 198 -43.08 -25.52 13.67
C THR A 198 -41.66 -25.92 13.29
N LEU A 199 -41.08 -25.25 12.29
CA LEU A 199 -39.72 -25.54 11.84
C LEU A 199 -38.64 -24.96 12.75
N LYS A 200 -39.01 -24.00 13.62
CA LYS A 200 -38.10 -23.30 14.54
C LYS A 200 -36.90 -22.73 13.78
N LEU A 201 -37.20 -21.97 12.73
CA LEU A 201 -36.24 -21.21 11.95
C LEU A 201 -36.35 -19.73 12.34
N ASN A 202 -35.20 -19.09 12.50
CA ASN A 202 -35.16 -17.63 12.67
C ASN A 202 -35.49 -16.94 11.34
N ASP A 203 -35.99 -15.71 11.39
CA ASP A 203 -36.39 -14.92 10.21
C ASP A 203 -35.29 -14.90 9.12
N ASP A 204 -34.03 -14.79 9.56
CA ASP A 204 -32.84 -14.77 8.69
C ASP A 204 -32.53 -16.12 8.03
N GLU A 205 -32.99 -17.23 8.61
CA GLU A 205 -32.74 -18.61 8.16
C GLU A 205 -33.81 -19.10 7.17
N ILE A 206 -35.02 -18.54 7.22
CA ILE A 206 -36.17 -18.96 6.39
C ILE A 206 -35.82 -18.84 4.91
N GLY A 207 -35.22 -17.72 4.49
CA GLY A 207 -34.81 -17.51 3.11
C GLY A 207 -33.79 -18.56 2.65
N LEU A 208 -32.77 -18.81 3.46
CA LEU A 208 -31.73 -19.79 3.13
C LEU A 208 -32.28 -21.22 3.02
N PHE A 209 -33.21 -21.56 3.91
CA PHE A 209 -33.88 -22.85 3.93
C PHE A 209 -34.73 -23.10 2.67
N LEU A 210 -35.46 -22.09 2.19
CA LEU A 210 -36.30 -22.22 0.99
C LEU A 210 -35.48 -22.45 -0.28
N ILE A 211 -34.30 -21.80 -0.39
CA ILE A 211 -33.38 -22.03 -1.51
C ILE A 211 -32.67 -23.39 -1.39
N PHE A 212 -32.35 -23.84 -0.18
CA PHE A 212 -31.87 -25.21 0.03
C PHE A 212 -32.89 -26.23 -0.48
N CYS A 213 -34.18 -26.00 -0.22
CA CYS A 213 -35.25 -26.83 -0.72
C CYS A 213 -35.40 -26.75 -2.25
N GLU A 214 -35.29 -25.54 -2.84
CA GLU A 214 -35.42 -25.31 -4.29
C GLU A 214 -34.36 -26.07 -5.11
N ASN A 215 -33.16 -26.25 -4.57
CA ASN A 215 -32.08 -27.00 -5.21
C ASN A 215 -32.30 -28.53 -5.24
N ASP A 216 -33.25 -29.08 -4.48
CA ASP A 216 -33.62 -30.48 -4.60
C ASP A 216 -34.49 -30.69 -5.86
N PRO A 217 -34.15 -31.63 -6.76
CA PRO A 217 -34.99 -31.97 -7.92
C PRO A 217 -36.46 -32.27 -7.57
N LYS A 218 -36.74 -32.76 -6.36
CA LYS A 218 -38.09 -33.05 -5.85
C LYS A 218 -38.93 -31.80 -5.60
N SER A 219 -38.32 -30.63 -5.41
CA SER A 219 -39.04 -29.36 -5.18
C SER A 219 -40.02 -29.03 -6.31
N LYS A 220 -39.60 -29.30 -7.56
CA LYS A 220 -40.41 -29.08 -8.78
C LYS A 220 -41.68 -29.94 -8.84
N LEU A 221 -41.68 -31.10 -8.18
CA LEU A 221 -42.84 -31.98 -8.11
C LEU A 221 -43.92 -31.38 -7.21
N PHE A 222 -43.52 -30.79 -6.09
CA PHE A 222 -44.42 -30.16 -5.11
C PHE A 222 -44.86 -28.75 -5.51
N MET A 223 -44.22 -28.12 -6.51
CA MET A 223 -44.68 -26.84 -7.09
C MET A 223 -45.94 -26.99 -7.93
N LYS A 224 -46.12 -28.13 -8.60
CA LYS A 224 -47.23 -28.39 -9.53
C LYS A 224 -48.45 -29.00 -8.84
N SER A 225 -48.31 -29.53 -7.64
CA SER A 225 -49.40 -30.14 -6.89
C SER A 225 -50.12 -29.10 -6.02
N ASP A 226 -51.43 -29.30 -5.84
CA ASP A 226 -52.28 -28.47 -4.98
C ASP A 226 -52.32 -28.95 -3.52
N ASN A 227 -51.53 -29.98 -3.18
CA ASN A 227 -51.51 -30.58 -1.85
C ASN A 227 -50.52 -29.89 -0.91
N GLU A 228 -51.00 -28.90 -0.17
CA GLU A 228 -50.25 -28.14 0.85
C GLU A 228 -49.57 -29.04 1.89
N PHE A 229 -50.25 -30.08 2.37
CA PHE A 229 -49.70 -31.01 3.36
C PHE A 229 -48.44 -31.76 2.89
N GLN A 230 -48.37 -32.13 1.60
CA GLN A 230 -47.21 -32.81 1.04
C GLN A 230 -46.00 -31.87 0.94
N LEU A 231 -46.25 -30.60 0.62
CA LEU A 231 -45.24 -29.56 0.64
C LEU A 231 -44.72 -29.35 2.07
N MET A 232 -45.60 -29.29 3.06
CA MET A 232 -45.21 -29.14 4.46
C MET A 232 -44.38 -30.33 4.97
N ASP A 233 -44.72 -31.57 4.62
CA ASP A 233 -43.94 -32.75 5.00
C ASP A 233 -42.55 -32.79 4.34
N PHE A 234 -42.49 -32.39 3.06
CA PHE A 234 -41.23 -32.17 2.37
C PHE A 234 -40.36 -31.12 3.08
N LEU A 235 -40.93 -29.97 3.46
CA LEU A 235 -40.23 -28.92 4.20
C LEU A 235 -39.76 -29.42 5.59
N VAL A 236 -40.57 -30.18 6.32
CA VAL A 236 -40.16 -30.74 7.62
C VAL A 236 -38.97 -31.69 7.45
N THR A 237 -39.02 -32.57 6.45
CA THR A 237 -37.93 -33.51 6.14
C THR A 237 -36.65 -32.76 5.77
N LYS A 238 -36.77 -31.75 4.89
CA LYS A 238 -35.64 -30.92 4.48
C LYS A 238 -35.07 -30.07 5.60
N ASN A 239 -35.90 -29.61 6.53
CA ASN A 239 -35.42 -28.83 7.67
C ASN A 239 -34.49 -29.65 8.58
N LYS A 240 -34.73 -30.97 8.71
CA LYS A 240 -33.81 -31.86 9.45
C LYS A 240 -32.45 -31.94 8.75
N GLU A 241 -32.42 -32.07 7.43
CA GLU A 241 -31.18 -32.07 6.64
C GLU A 241 -30.47 -30.71 6.73
N PHE A 242 -31.23 -29.63 6.58
CA PHE A 242 -30.73 -28.26 6.66
C PHE A 242 -30.11 -27.95 8.02
N LYS A 243 -30.76 -28.35 9.12
CA LYS A 243 -30.24 -28.18 10.48
C LYS A 243 -28.96 -28.97 10.74
N ARG A 244 -28.78 -30.15 10.13
CA ARG A 244 -27.51 -30.90 10.20
C ARG A 244 -26.35 -30.21 9.48
N ILE A 245 -26.64 -29.44 8.43
CA ILE A 245 -25.61 -28.72 7.66
C ILE A 245 -25.26 -27.38 8.33
N THR A 246 -26.25 -26.73 8.93
CA THR A 246 -26.10 -25.38 9.53
C THR A 246 -25.71 -25.40 11.00
N THR A 247 -26.08 -26.45 11.73
CA THR A 247 -25.55 -26.71 13.08
C THR A 247 -24.24 -27.47 12.91
N PHE A 248 -23.13 -26.74 12.88
CA PHE A 248 -21.84 -27.37 13.14
C PHE A 248 -21.91 -27.94 14.56
N GLU A 249 -21.96 -29.27 14.70
CA GLU A 249 -21.75 -29.92 15.99
C GLU A 249 -20.47 -29.35 16.61
N LYS A 250 -20.62 -28.76 17.79
CA LYS A 250 -19.50 -28.42 18.67
C LYS A 250 -18.90 -29.68 19.26
#